data_AF-A0A9E0WH45-F1
#
_entry.id   AF-A0A9E0WH45-F1
#
_cell.length_a   1.000
_cell.length_b   1.000
_cell.length_c   1.000
_cell.angle_alpha   90.00
_cell.angle_beta   90.00
_cell.angle_gamma   90.00
#
_symmetry.space_group_name_H-M   'P 1'
#
loop_
_entity.id
_entity.type
_entity.pdbx_description
1 polymer ?
#
loop_
_entity_poly.entity_id
_entity_poly.type
_entity_poly.pdbx_seq_one_letter_code
_entity_poly.pdbx_strand_id
1 'polypeptide(L)'
;MSTVMTASNENLNTSAAAIEQAKALIASAQAVVDQSLSAIKKKCQGENGRLSSSALDDHQLVSYELAYAAAELSGAGFVVDYAERVAAETGVALDSLIESQLALTFVAEALSNTR
;
A
#
# COMPACT_ATOMS: atom_id res chain seq x y z
N MET A 1 37.27 -1.39 34.67
CA MET A 1 37.89 -0.26 33.94
C MET A 1 38.71 -0.88 32.82
N SER A 2 38.24 -0.98 31.58
CA SER A 2 37.55 0.02 30.77
C SER A 2 36.54 -0.65 29.83
N THR A 3 35.34 -0.09 29.78
CA THR A 3 34.28 -0.38 28.81
C THR A 3 34.69 0.25 27.48
N VAL A 4 34.99 -0.56 26.45
CA VAL A 4 35.06 -0.06 25.08
C VAL A 4 33.70 -0.25 24.44
N MET A 5 32.94 0.82 24.53
CA MET A 5 31.75 1.15 23.75
C MET A 5 32.07 1.02 22.26
N THR A 6 31.57 -0.04 21.62
CA THR A 6 31.49 -0.13 20.15
C THR A 6 30.04 0.13 19.76
N ALA A 7 29.67 1.40 19.73
CA ALA A 7 28.48 1.81 19.01
C ALA A 7 28.87 2.06 17.54
N SER A 8 27.90 1.86 16.65
CA SER A 8 27.80 2.36 15.26
C SER A 8 28.06 1.34 14.15
N ASN A 9 27.17 0.34 14.00
CA ASN A 9 26.49 0.09 12.71
C ASN A 9 25.34 -0.95 12.84
N GLU A 10 24.39 -0.75 13.75
CA GLU A 10 23.14 -1.51 13.68
C GLU A 10 22.23 -0.84 12.65
N ASN A 11 21.90 -1.60 11.62
CA ASN A 11 21.08 -1.23 10.48
C ASN A 11 19.83 -0.44 10.92
N LEU A 12 19.73 0.85 10.57
CA LEU A 12 18.63 1.76 10.95
C LEU A 12 17.26 1.41 10.30
N ASN A 13 17.15 0.25 9.63
CA ASN A 13 15.90 -0.25 9.05
C ASN A 13 15.33 -1.38 9.91
N THR A 14 14.57 -1.02 10.96
CA THR A 14 13.70 -1.99 11.63
C THR A 14 12.46 -2.23 10.78
N SER A 15 11.91 -3.45 10.84
CA SER A 15 10.63 -3.79 10.20
C SER A 15 9.51 -2.89 10.70
N ALA A 16 9.56 -2.44 11.97
CA ALA A 16 8.59 -1.49 12.50
C ALA A 16 8.64 -0.13 11.78
N ALA A 17 9.83 0.46 11.60
CA ALA A 17 9.98 1.71 10.86
C ALA A 17 9.60 1.54 9.38
N ALA A 18 9.98 0.42 8.78
CA ALA A 18 9.65 0.10 7.39
C ALA A 18 8.13 -0.10 7.19
N ILE A 19 7.43 -0.71 8.15
CA ILE A 19 5.97 -0.89 8.13
C ILE A 19 5.26 0.46 8.21
N GLU A 20 5.70 1.36 9.08
CA GLU A 20 5.13 2.72 9.14
C GLU A 20 5.36 3.49 7.84
N GLN A 21 6.55 3.36 7.24
CA GLN A 21 6.82 3.94 5.93
C GLN A 21 5.94 3.31 4.83
N ALA A 22 5.76 2.00 4.84
CA ALA A 22 4.88 1.28 3.92
C ALA A 22 3.45 1.80 3.99
N LYS A 23 2.90 1.98 5.20
CA LYS A 23 1.56 2.55 5.43
C LYS A 23 1.42 3.95 4.85
N ALA A 24 2.43 4.81 5.08
CA ALA A 24 2.45 6.16 4.52
C ALA A 24 2.47 6.16 2.98
N LEU A 25 3.25 5.27 2.36
CA LEU A 25 3.32 5.13 0.90
C LEU A 25 2.01 4.59 0.32
N ILE A 26 1.40 3.58 0.94
CA ILE A 26 0.08 3.06 0.53
C ILE A 26 -0.96 4.17 0.59
N ALA A 27 -1.01 4.94 1.68
CA ALA A 27 -1.94 6.06 1.80
C ALA A 27 -1.73 7.13 0.73
N SER A 28 -0.47 7.45 0.41
CA SER A 28 -0.13 8.39 -0.66
C SER A 28 -0.57 7.87 -2.04
N ALA A 29 -0.33 6.59 -2.33
CA ALA A 29 -0.74 5.97 -3.59
C ALA A 29 -2.27 5.91 -3.71
N GLN A 30 -2.97 5.56 -2.62
CA GLN A 30 -4.43 5.52 -2.58
C GLN A 30 -5.04 6.89 -2.90
N ALA A 31 -4.46 7.98 -2.36
CA ALA A 31 -4.93 9.33 -2.66
C ALA A 31 -4.85 9.67 -4.17
N VAL A 32 -3.82 9.19 -4.86
CA VAL A 32 -3.66 9.37 -6.31
C VAL A 32 -4.68 8.53 -7.09
N VAL A 33 -4.92 7.29 -6.67
CA VAL A 33 -5.94 6.41 -7.26
C VAL A 33 -7.33 7.04 -7.08
N ASP A 34 -7.67 7.55 -5.88
CA ASP A 34 -8.95 8.19 -5.60
C ASP A 34 -9.17 9.46 -6.43
N GLN A 35 -8.11 10.26 -6.62
CA GLN A 35 -8.14 11.42 -7.51
C GLN A 35 -8.41 11.01 -8.96
N SER A 36 -7.76 9.94 -9.42
CA SER A 36 -7.91 9.43 -10.79
C SER A 36 -9.30 8.83 -11.02
N LEU A 37 -9.80 8.04 -10.07
CA LEU A 37 -11.17 7.52 -10.08
C LEU A 37 -12.20 8.65 -10.09
N SER A 38 -11.97 9.72 -9.31
CA SER A 38 -12.82 10.90 -9.32
C SER A 38 -12.81 11.62 -10.68
N ALA A 39 -11.67 11.66 -11.36
CA ALA A 39 -11.56 12.23 -12.70
C ALA A 39 -12.30 11.37 -13.75
N ILE A 40 -12.13 10.04 -13.73
CA ILE A 40 -12.84 9.12 -14.61
C ILE A 40 -14.35 9.18 -14.36
N LYS A 41 -14.78 9.20 -13.09
CA LYS A 41 -16.19 9.37 -12.72
C LYS A 41 -16.78 10.63 -13.36
N LYS A 42 -16.10 11.78 -13.28
CA LYS A 42 -16.56 13.03 -13.88
C LYS A 42 -16.68 12.94 -15.41
N LYS A 43 -15.73 12.27 -16.07
CA LYS A 43 -15.77 12.07 -17.53
C LYS A 43 -16.88 11.12 -17.97
N CYS A 44 -17.21 10.13 -17.14
CA CYS A 44 -18.20 9.11 -17.48
C CYS A 44 -19.60 9.43 -16.96
N GLN A 45 -19.80 10.52 -16.22
CA GLN A 45 -21.09 10.88 -15.64
C GLN A 45 -21.97 11.57 -16.69
N GLY A 46 -23.16 11.03 -16.95
CA GLY A 46 -24.18 11.63 -17.80
C GLY A 46 -24.99 12.70 -17.07
N GLU A 47 -25.86 13.38 -17.82
CA GLU A 47 -26.69 14.51 -17.33
C GLU A 47 -27.62 14.16 -16.16
N ASN A 48 -27.99 12.88 -16.04
CA ASN A 48 -28.81 12.37 -14.92
C ASN A 48 -27.99 12.02 -13.66
N GLY A 49 -26.68 12.34 -13.65
CA GLY A 49 -25.77 12.02 -12.55
C GLY A 49 -25.37 10.54 -12.46
N ARG A 50 -25.82 9.69 -13.38
CA ARG A 50 -25.43 8.27 -13.46
C ARG A 50 -24.23 8.11 -14.40
N LEU A 51 -23.46 7.04 -14.20
CA LEU A 51 -22.41 6.67 -15.15
C LEU A 51 -23.02 6.21 -16.48
N SER A 52 -22.47 6.70 -17.58
CA SER A 52 -22.77 6.27 -18.93
C SER A 52 -21.91 5.05 -19.28
N SER A 53 -22.54 3.94 -19.65
CA SER A 53 -21.83 2.72 -20.06
C SER A 53 -20.94 2.96 -21.27
N SER A 54 -21.41 3.72 -22.27
CA SER A 54 -20.60 4.00 -23.47
C SER A 54 -19.37 4.85 -23.15
N ALA A 55 -19.48 5.80 -22.21
CA ALA A 55 -18.33 6.60 -21.78
C ALA A 55 -17.34 5.79 -20.94
N LEU A 56 -17.82 4.79 -20.18
CA LEU A 56 -16.97 3.84 -19.49
C LEU A 56 -16.25 2.91 -20.47
N ASP A 57 -16.91 2.48 -21.55
CA ASP A 57 -16.29 1.67 -22.60
C ASP A 57 -15.17 2.46 -23.31
N ASP A 58 -15.39 3.75 -23.61
CA ASP A 58 -14.37 4.66 -24.16
C ASP A 58 -13.16 4.85 -23.20
N HIS A 59 -13.36 4.56 -21.91
CA HIS A 59 -12.36 4.65 -20.85
C HIS A 59 -12.09 3.29 -20.18
N GLN A 60 -12.33 2.18 -20.89
CA GLN A 60 -12.28 0.84 -20.30
C GLN A 60 -10.88 0.48 -19.80
N LEU A 61 -9.84 0.79 -20.58
CA LEU A 61 -8.45 0.47 -20.24
C LEU A 61 -8.02 1.18 -18.94
N VAL A 62 -8.21 2.49 -18.85
CA VAL A 62 -7.85 3.26 -17.65
C VAL A 62 -8.72 2.86 -16.46
N SER A 63 -10.00 2.52 -16.68
CA SER A 63 -10.87 2.03 -15.61
C SER A 63 -10.39 0.69 -15.06
N TYR A 64 -9.90 -0.19 -15.94
CA TYR A 64 -9.29 -1.46 -15.56
C TYR A 64 -8.00 -1.26 -14.78
N GLU A 65 -7.08 -0.42 -15.27
CA GLU A 65 -5.81 -0.13 -14.60
C GLU A 65 -6.03 0.47 -13.21
N LEU A 66 -6.98 1.40 -13.07
CA LEU A 66 -7.34 1.98 -11.77
C LEU A 66 -7.99 0.95 -10.82
N ALA A 67 -8.83 0.06 -11.34
CA ALA A 67 -9.40 -1.02 -10.54
C ALA A 67 -8.32 -2.00 -10.05
N TYR A 68 -7.37 -2.33 -10.92
CA TYR A 68 -6.22 -3.15 -10.58
C TYR A 68 -5.35 -2.49 -9.51
N ALA A 69 -4.98 -1.21 -9.71
CA ALA A 69 -4.22 -0.43 -8.73
C ALA A 69 -4.92 -0.36 -7.36
N ALA A 70 -6.23 -0.11 -7.34
CA ALA A 70 -7.01 -0.08 -6.11
C ALA A 70 -7.01 -1.45 -5.38
N ALA A 71 -7.11 -2.55 -6.14
CA ALA A 71 -7.06 -3.89 -5.57
C ALA A 71 -5.68 -4.22 -4.96
N GLU A 72 -4.60 -3.89 -5.67
CA GLU A 72 -3.22 -4.07 -5.20
C GLU A 72 -2.96 -3.29 -3.90
N LEU A 73 -3.36 -2.00 -3.85
CA LEU A 73 -3.20 -1.18 -2.65
C LEU A 73 -4.04 -1.68 -1.46
N SER A 74 -5.25 -2.17 -1.72
CA SER A 74 -6.07 -2.80 -0.68
C SER A 74 -5.43 -4.08 -0.14
N GLY A 75 -4.84 -4.89 -1.01
CA GLY A 75 -4.09 -6.09 -0.60
C GLY A 75 -2.86 -5.71 0.23
N ALA A 76 -2.15 -4.66 -0.18
CA ALA A 76 -0.96 -4.16 0.50
C ALA A 76 -1.28 -3.68 1.92
N GLY A 77 -2.38 -2.94 2.09
CA GLY A 77 -2.86 -2.54 3.42
C GLY A 77 -3.20 -3.74 4.29
N PHE A 78 -3.93 -4.71 3.74
CA PHE A 78 -4.34 -5.91 4.48
C PHE A 78 -3.15 -6.73 5.01
N VAL A 79 -2.11 -6.95 4.21
CA VAL A 79 -0.96 -7.75 4.64
C VAL A 79 -0.12 -7.03 5.71
N VAL A 80 -0.09 -5.70 5.68
CA VAL A 80 0.55 -4.89 6.74
C VAL A 80 -0.24 -5.00 8.05
N ASP A 81 -1.55 -4.78 7.99
CA ASP A 81 -2.43 -4.91 9.16
C ASP A 81 -2.36 -6.32 9.76
N TYR A 82 -2.22 -7.34 8.90
CA TYR A 82 -2.05 -8.72 9.32
C TYR A 82 -0.74 -8.95 10.09
N ALA A 83 0.38 -8.43 9.60
CA ALA A 83 1.67 -8.54 10.28
C ALA A 83 1.65 -7.87 11.66
N GLU A 84 1.06 -6.68 11.76
CA GLU A 84 0.89 -5.96 13.03
C GLU A 84 -0.01 -6.75 14.00
N ARG A 85 -1.11 -7.33 13.50
CA ARG A 85 -2.00 -8.16 14.32
C ARG A 85 -1.28 -9.40 14.86
N VAL A 86 -0.52 -10.12 14.03
CA VAL A 86 0.24 -11.30 14.47
C VAL A 86 1.27 -10.92 15.53
N ALA A 87 1.98 -9.79 15.36
CA ALA A 87 2.91 -9.29 16.37
C ALA A 87 2.21 -8.99 17.70
N ALA A 88 1.04 -8.35 17.67
CA ALA A 88 0.26 -8.04 18.86
C ALA A 88 -0.27 -9.29 19.58
N GLU A 89 -0.74 -10.29 18.82
CA GLU A 89 -1.31 -11.53 19.38
C GLU A 89 -0.23 -12.48 19.96
N THR A 90 0.94 -12.54 19.33
CA THR A 90 2.02 -13.46 19.72
C THR A 90 3.05 -12.83 20.66
N GLY A 91 3.13 -11.50 20.69
CA GLY A 91 4.19 -10.76 21.39
C GLY A 91 5.57 -10.85 20.70
N VAL A 92 5.64 -11.44 19.51
CA VAL A 92 6.88 -11.54 18.72
C VAL A 92 7.13 -10.20 18.03
N ALA A 93 8.36 -9.71 18.10
CA ALA A 93 8.76 -8.47 17.43
C ALA A 93 8.62 -8.58 15.90
N LEU A 94 8.20 -7.49 15.26
CA LEU A 94 8.03 -7.41 13.80
C LEU A 94 9.29 -7.82 13.02
N ASP A 95 10.48 -7.55 13.55
CA ASP A 95 11.76 -7.94 12.94
C ASP A 95 11.94 -9.46 12.81
N SER A 96 11.28 -10.23 13.68
CA SER A 96 11.39 -11.68 13.73
C SER A 96 10.23 -12.41 13.02
N LEU A 97 9.24 -11.68 12.51
CA LEU A 97 8.07 -12.25 11.84
C LEU A 97 8.28 -12.35 10.33
N ILE A 98 7.88 -13.49 9.77
CA ILE A 98 7.87 -13.68 8.31
C ILE A 98 6.79 -12.82 7.65
N GLU A 99 5.70 -12.58 8.36
CA GLU A 99 4.58 -11.74 7.94
C GLU A 99 5.04 -10.31 7.67
N SER A 100 5.95 -9.76 8.48
CA SER A 100 6.52 -8.43 8.25
C SER A 100 7.34 -8.38 6.96
N GLN A 101 8.17 -9.41 6.72
CA GLN A 101 9.00 -9.47 5.51
C GLN A 101 8.14 -9.64 4.25
N LEU A 102 7.11 -10.50 4.35
CA LEU A 102 6.12 -10.70 3.29
C LEU A 102 5.35 -9.41 3.01
N ALA A 103 4.87 -8.72 4.05
CA ALA A 103 4.15 -7.46 3.91
C ALA A 103 5.00 -6.40 3.22
N LEU A 104 6.25 -6.22 3.64
CA LEU A 104 7.16 -5.24 3.02
C LEU A 104 7.47 -5.56 1.56
N THR A 105 7.66 -6.84 1.23
CA THR A 105 7.87 -7.28 -0.17
C THR A 105 6.63 -7.03 -1.01
N PHE A 106 5.47 -7.43 -0.51
CA PHE A 106 4.19 -7.23 -1.19
C PHE A 106 3.90 -5.75 -1.43
N VAL A 107 4.12 -4.88 -0.43
CA VAL A 107 3.91 -3.43 -0.57
C VAL A 107 4.84 -2.86 -1.65
N ALA A 108 6.11 -3.28 -1.68
CA ALA A 108 7.05 -2.83 -2.69
C ALA A 108 6.62 -3.24 -4.11
N GLU A 109 6.12 -4.47 -4.28
CA GLU A 109 5.57 -4.96 -5.55
C GLU A 109 4.28 -4.22 -5.94
N ALA A 110 3.33 -4.10 -5.02
CA ALA A 110 2.06 -3.41 -5.24
C ALA A 110 2.28 -1.95 -5.69
N LEU A 111 3.17 -1.21 -5.00
CA LEU A 111 3.51 0.17 -5.37
C LEU A 111 4.24 0.26 -6.71
N SER A 112 5.05 -0.74 -7.07
CA SER A 112 5.74 -0.78 -8.36
C SER A 112 4.79 -1.12 -9.52
N ASN A 113 3.72 -1.87 -9.23
CA ASN A 113 2.72 -2.31 -10.18
C ASN A 113 1.59 -1.28 -10.39
N THR A 114 1.31 -0.45 -9.38
CA THR A 114 0.39 0.69 -9.51
C THR A 114 1.00 1.75 -10.43
N ARG A 115 0.33 2.03 -11.56
CA ARG A 115 0.77 2.96 -12.60
C ARG A 115 -0.26 4.05 -12.85
#